data_AF-A0A1G6UGA8-F1
#
_entry.id   AF-A0A1G6UGA8-F1
#
_cell.length_a   1.000
_cell.length_b   1.000
_cell.length_c   1.000
_cell.angle_alpha   90.00
_cell.angle_beta   90.00
_cell.angle_gamma   90.00
#
_symmetry.space_group_name_H-M   'P 1'
#
loop_
_entity.id
_entity.type
_entity.pdbx_description
1 polymer ?
#
loop_
_entity_poly.entity_id
_entity_poly.type
_entity_poly.pdbx_seq_one_letter_code
_entity_poly.pdbx_strand_id
1 'polypeptide(L)'
;MPMRAYRASTAYAGAHISANMWLWIAAFAAITAVMWVLNWMSPNSGIWAHLVVLAAMIGGTLVMIQSQVGYVSPYAPKDDDEVITPAVPRA
;
A
#
# COMPACT_ATOMS: atom_id res chain seq x y z
N MET A 1 17.07 -19.11 -10.54
CA MET A 1 16.31 -18.96 -9.28
C MET A 1 15.63 -17.59 -9.17
N PRO A 2 14.67 -17.24 -10.05
CA PRO A 2 14.09 -15.89 -10.10
C PRO A 2 13.04 -15.59 -9.00
N MET A 3 12.32 -16.60 -8.50
CA MET A 3 11.24 -16.41 -7.51
C MET A 3 11.73 -15.91 -6.14
N ARG A 4 12.94 -16.26 -5.71
CA ARG A 4 13.50 -15.81 -4.43
C ARG A 4 13.89 -14.32 -4.47
N ALA A 5 14.48 -13.87 -5.56
CA ALA A 5 14.86 -12.46 -5.73
C ALA A 5 13.64 -11.53 -5.82
N TYR A 6 12.59 -11.96 -6.54
CA TYR A 6 11.34 -11.20 -6.63
C TYR A 6 10.58 -11.11 -5.30
N ARG A 7 10.56 -12.21 -4.52
CA ARG A 7 9.98 -12.19 -3.16
C ARG A 7 10.77 -11.31 -2.20
N ALA A 8 12.09 -11.32 -2.29
CA ALA A 8 12.93 -10.46 -1.48
C ALA A 8 12.76 -8.97 -1.84
N SER A 9 12.67 -8.63 -3.12
CA SER A 9 12.48 -7.24 -3.56
C SER A 9 11.11 -6.70 -3.20
N THR A 10 10.05 -7.50 -3.36
CA THR A 10 8.69 -7.11 -2.97
C THR A 10 8.54 -6.97 -1.45
N ALA A 11 9.19 -7.84 -0.67
CA ALA A 11 9.23 -7.71 0.79
C ALA A 11 9.99 -6.45 1.25
N TYR A 12 11.15 -6.15 0.64
CA TYR A 12 11.92 -4.95 0.95
C TYR A 12 11.17 -3.67 0.55
N ALA A 13 10.63 -3.62 -0.66
CA ALA A 13 9.85 -2.48 -1.14
C ALA A 13 8.59 -2.28 -0.28
N GLY A 14 7.89 -3.36 0.07
CA GLY A 14 6.72 -3.32 0.95
C GLY A 14 7.05 -2.80 2.36
N ALA A 15 8.19 -3.21 2.93
CA ALA A 15 8.63 -2.73 4.24
C ALA A 15 8.95 -1.22 4.23
N HIS A 16 9.60 -0.72 3.17
CA HIS A 16 9.92 0.71 3.07
C HIS A 16 8.70 1.58 2.78
N ILE A 17 7.77 1.09 1.95
CA ILE A 17 6.53 1.81 1.62
C ILE A 17 5.63 1.89 2.85
N SER A 18 5.44 0.78 3.57
CA SER A 18 4.60 0.75 4.78
C SER A 18 5.17 1.60 5.92
N ALA A 19 6.49 1.63 6.12
CA ALA A 19 7.13 2.45 7.13
C ALA A 19 6.98 3.96 6.89
N ASN A 20 6.82 4.39 5.63
CA ASN A 20 6.76 5.80 5.24
C ASN A 20 5.48 6.13 4.45
N MET A 21 4.39 5.41 4.71
CA MET A 21 3.20 5.47 3.88
C MET A 21 2.61 6.88 3.75
N TRP A 22 2.60 7.65 4.84
CA TRP A 22 2.17 9.06 4.84
C TRP A 22 3.03 9.97 3.96
N LEU A 23 4.35 9.73 3.91
CA LEU A 23 5.25 10.49 3.06
C LEU A 23 4.97 10.21 1.58
N TRP A 24 4.69 8.95 1.24
CA TRP A 24 4.30 8.57 -0.13
C TRP A 24 2.95 9.14 -0.53
N ILE A 25 1.94 9.11 0.36
CA ILE A 25 0.64 9.76 0.12
C ILE A 25 0.83 11.26 -0.15
N ALA A 26 1.61 11.95 0.69
CA ALA A 26 1.89 13.37 0.52
C ALA A 26 2.64 13.66 -0.78
N ALA A 27 3.63 12.83 -1.15
CA ALA A 27 4.37 12.96 -2.40
C ALA A 27 3.45 12.81 -3.62
N PHE A 28 2.58 11.80 -3.66
CA PHE A 28 1.65 11.62 -4.77
C PHE A 28 0.58 12.72 -4.83
N ALA A 29 0.12 13.23 -3.69
CA ALA A 29 -0.78 14.39 -3.66
C ALA A 29 -0.09 15.64 -4.24
N ALA A 30 1.17 15.89 -3.87
CA ALA A 30 1.95 17.01 -4.41
C ALA A 30 2.20 16.87 -5.92
N ILE A 31 2.58 15.68 -6.39
CA ILE A 31 2.77 15.40 -7.82
C ILE A 31 1.47 15.64 -8.59
N THR A 32 0.34 15.16 -8.06
CA THR A 32 -0.98 15.37 -8.68
C THR A 32 -1.30 16.86 -8.80
N ALA A 33 -1.05 17.65 -7.75
CA ALA A 33 -1.26 19.09 -7.77
C ALA A 33 -0.37 19.80 -8.81
N VAL A 34 0.92 19.44 -8.89
CA VAL A 34 1.85 19.99 -9.90
C VAL A 34 1.38 19.67 -11.31
N MET A 35 1.04 18.40 -11.58
CA MET A 35 0.55 17.98 -12.89
C MET A 35 -0.77 18.64 -13.26
N TRP A 36 -1.64 18.90 -12.28
CA TRP A 36 -2.89 19.64 -12.48
C TRP A 36 -2.62 21.09 -12.90
N VAL A 37 -1.67 21.76 -12.24
CA VAL A 37 -1.24 23.12 -12.63
C VAL A 37 -0.66 23.12 -14.04
N LEU A 38 0.19 22.14 -14.39
CA LEU A 38 0.74 22.01 -15.74
C LEU A 38 -0.34 21.76 -16.79
N ASN A 39 -1.35 20.94 -16.47
CA ASN A 39 -2.52 20.73 -17.31
C ASN A 39 -3.30 22.03 -17.53
N TRP A 40 -3.48 22.84 -16.48
CA TRP A 40 -4.15 24.14 -16.59
C TRP A 40 -3.38 25.13 -17.47
N MET A 41 -2.05 25.13 -17.38
CA MET A 41 -1.19 25.99 -18.22
C MET A 41 -1.12 25.51 -19.67
N SER A 42 -1.37 24.23 -19.94
CA SER A 42 -1.34 23.62 -21.27
C SER A 42 -2.53 22.68 -21.48
N PRO A 43 -3.77 23.21 -21.58
CA PRO A 43 -4.99 22.39 -21.56
C PRO A 43 -5.19 21.53 -22.81
N ASN A 44 -4.50 21.86 -23.91
CA ASN A 44 -4.54 21.06 -25.15
C ASN A 44 -3.61 19.84 -25.11
N SER A 45 -2.80 19.69 -24.06
CA SER A 45 -1.83 18.62 -23.90
C SER A 45 -2.44 17.48 -23.07
N GLY A 46 -3.01 16.48 -23.74
CA GLY A 46 -3.67 15.34 -23.09
C GLY A 46 -2.77 14.53 -22.15
N ILE A 47 -1.44 14.58 -22.34
CA ILE A 47 -0.49 13.85 -21.49
C ILE A 47 -0.54 14.33 -20.03
N TRP A 48 -0.74 15.62 -19.77
CA TRP A 48 -0.82 16.13 -18.39
C TRP A 48 -2.08 15.62 -17.69
N ALA A 49 -3.22 15.63 -18.37
CA ALA A 49 -4.47 15.08 -17.84
C ALA A 49 -4.33 13.59 -17.50
N HIS A 50 -3.71 12.79 -18.36
CA HIS A 50 -3.47 11.37 -18.09
C HIS A 50 -2.54 11.15 -16.89
N LEU A 51 -1.48 11.95 -16.76
CA LEU A 51 -0.54 11.85 -15.64
C LEU A 51 -1.18 12.27 -14.32
N VAL A 52 -2.05 13.30 -14.31
CA VAL A 52 -2.87 13.65 -13.13
C VAL A 52 -3.70 12.47 -12.67
N VAL A 53 -4.44 11.84 -13.60
CA VAL A 53 -5.31 10.70 -13.27
C VAL A 53 -4.48 9.55 -12.72
N LEU A 54 -3.35 9.22 -13.35
CA LEU A 54 -2.46 8.17 -12.87
C LEU A 54 -1.94 8.45 -11.45
N ALA A 55 -1.45 9.67 -11.19
CA ALA A 55 -0.94 10.05 -9.88
C ALA A 55 -2.04 10.02 -8.82
N ALA A 56 -3.25 10.47 -9.15
CA ALA A 56 -4.40 10.43 -8.26
C ALA A 56 -4.85 8.99 -7.96
N MET A 57 -4.82 8.08 -8.94
CA MET A 57 -5.14 6.67 -8.72
C MET A 57 -4.13 6.01 -7.77
N ILE A 58 -2.84 6.27 -7.95
CA ILE A 58 -1.79 5.72 -7.06
C ILE A 58 -1.96 6.30 -5.65
N GLY A 59 -2.11 7.63 -5.53
CA GLY A 59 -2.34 8.29 -4.24
C GLY A 59 -3.59 7.78 -3.52
N GLY A 60 -4.71 7.64 -4.24
CA GLY A 60 -5.96 7.11 -3.69
C GLY A 60 -5.82 5.65 -3.22
N THR A 61 -5.08 4.83 -3.97
CA THR A 61 -4.77 3.45 -3.55
C THR A 61 -3.95 3.42 -2.26
N LEU A 62 -2.95 4.30 -2.12
CA LEU A 62 -2.16 4.41 -0.89
C LEU A 62 -3.02 4.84 0.30
N VAL A 63 -3.95 5.77 0.11
CA VAL A 63 -4.91 6.19 1.14
C VAL A 63 -5.83 5.05 1.56
N MET A 64 -6.33 4.25 0.62
CA MET A 64 -7.13 3.05 0.92
C MET A 64 -6.34 2.00 1.70
N ILE A 65 -5.06 1.78 1.37
CA ILE A 65 -4.21 0.86 2.13
C ILE A 65 -3.99 1.40 3.55
N GLN A 66 -3.72 2.70 3.69
CA GLN A 66 -3.52 3.34 4.98
C GLN A 66 -4.79 3.31 5.86
N SER A 67 -5.98 3.41 5.28
CA SER A 67 -7.24 3.37 6.04
C SER A 67 -7.56 1.98 6.61
N GLN A 68 -6.92 0.93 6.09
CA GLN A 68 -7.03 -0.43 6.62
C GLN A 68 -6.06 -0.72 7.77
N VAL A 69 -5.11 0.18 8.06
CA VAL A 69 -4.16 -0.01 9.17
C VAL A 69 -4.91 0.02 10.49
N GLY A 70 -4.85 -1.09 11.24
CA GLY A 70 -5.57 -1.27 12.51
C GLY A 70 -7.02 -1.73 12.36
N TYR A 71 -7.50 -1.94 11.14
CA TYR A 71 -8.81 -2.56 10.92
C TYR A 71 -8.76 -4.03 11.35
N VAL A 72 -9.57 -4.39 12.35
CA VAL A 72 -9.82 -5.77 12.74
C VAL A 72 -11.19 -6.14 12.21
N SER A 73 -11.23 -7.12 11.29
CA SER A 73 -12.51 -7.58 10.75
C SER A 73 -13.35 -8.22 11.87
N PRO A 74 -14.59 -7.78 12.08
CA PRO A 74 -15.50 -8.40 13.05
C PRO A 74 -15.91 -9.83 12.66
N TYR A 75 -15.62 -10.24 11.41
CA TYR A 75 -15.84 -11.57 10.87
C TYR A 75 -14.54 -12.31 10.56
N ALA A 76 -13.39 -11.82 11.06
CA ALA A 76 -12.18 -12.62 11.01
C ALA A 76 -12.51 -13.96 11.69
N PRO A 77 -12.24 -15.12 11.04
CA PRO A 77 -12.29 -16.40 11.72
C PRO A 77 -11.49 -16.23 13.02
N LYS A 78 -12.12 -16.49 14.16
CA LYS A 78 -11.34 -16.79 15.35
C LYS A 78 -10.57 -18.04 14.94
N ASP A 79 -9.26 -17.96 14.82
CA ASP A 79 -8.44 -19.16 14.70
C ASP A 79 -8.78 -19.98 15.95
N ASP A 80 -9.63 -20.97 15.77
CA ASP A 80 -10.15 -21.79 16.84
C ASP A 80 -8.97 -22.41 17.60
N ASP A 81 -8.96 -22.14 18.89
CA ASP A 81 -8.49 -23.00 19.97
C ASP A 81 -7.05 -23.51 19.87
N GLU A 82 -6.20 -22.86 20.67
CA GLU A 82 -5.36 -23.52 21.67
C GLU A 82 -5.22 -25.04 21.45
N VAL A 83 -4.18 -25.45 20.72
CA VAL A 83 -3.71 -26.84 20.75
C VAL A 83 -3.27 -27.12 22.17
N ILE A 84 -4.22 -27.59 23.00
CA ILE A 84 -3.94 -28.27 24.27
C ILE A 84 -3.16 -29.51 23.86
N THR A 85 -1.83 -29.38 23.78
CA THR A 85 -0.96 -30.54 23.79
C THR A 85 -1.16 -31.19 25.15
N PRO A 86 -1.65 -32.43 25.25
CA PRO A 86 -1.69 -33.11 26.53
C PRO A 86 -0.25 -33.17 27.04
N ALA A 87 -0.03 -32.72 28.28
CA ALA A 87 1.28 -32.74 28.92
C ALA A 87 1.86 -34.15 28.82
N VAL A 88 2.99 -34.31 28.13
CA VAL A 88 3.74 -35.56 28.11
C VAL A 88 4.15 -35.85 29.56
N PRO A 89 3.72 -36.97 30.16
CA PRO A 89 4.22 -37.36 31.46
C PRO A 89 5.72 -37.66 31.31
N ARG A 90 6.56 -36.93 32.06
CA ARG A 90 7.96 -37.32 32.22
C ARG A 90 7.99 -38.63 33.01
N ALA A 91 8.46 -39.69 32.36
CA ALA A 91 8.89 -40.93 33.00
C ALA A 91 10.29 -40.77 33.60
#